data_AF-A0A9D6HAE8-F1
#
_entry.id   AF-A0A9D6HAE8-F1
#
_cell.length_a   1.000
_cell.length_b   1.000
_cell.length_c   1.000
_cell.angle_alpha   90.00
_cell.angle_beta   90.00
_cell.angle_gamma   90.00
#
_symmetry.space_group_name_H-M   'P 1'
#
loop_
_entity.id
_entity.type
_entity.pdbx_description
1 polymer ?
#
loop_
_entity_poly.entity_id
_entity_poly.type
_entity_poly.pdbx_seq_one_letter_code
_entity_poly.pdbx_strand_id
1 'polypeptide(L)'
;MSSIPANHPSTATSRALAWALPPLVFLSVYWLGLWVWFHTDDFSLLWTVMLPDSEFWPQLLTPRAQGTLRPLSERLFFRFFYEAFGLNAFPYRAWVFGSQIVNLWLFAALARRLTGSWPTATLAACLWGVHHGLAVAMSWSSAYNQALFSFFVLVGLHAWARFCEGGGWGWYLLQWLIVPLGFGALESMVVYPALALLYGLCFRRRRWVWALPLFAVSAGLTAFQMSVRPPDDSGLYAMSLAPLSLFDTFVQYVEWGFVGRACESWAPAAWALGPALLAFAAWQWSKGRAAALFGCGLFVAALAPYLPLAGHRSDYYLFLPAAGLALAAAEASRAAWLSGWPARAGVAAALGFCVWTWVATARSIVDYGYETSIRARNLVTGLRYVRERNPNKTILLSGVDASFFYASIYHDLFQLAGVYDVYLTPDQTTVEQWPGYQPIDRFILPAADALLELRRDTAVVYDASGMRLQEQTRKYKLRAPARLKALAR
;
A
#
# COMPACT_ATOMS: atom_id res chain seq x y z
N MET A 1 -33.54 16.92 20.60
CA MET A 1 -32.24 16.49 21.19
C MET A 1 -32.57 15.55 22.34
N SER A 2 -32.64 14.24 22.10
CA SER A 2 -32.74 13.24 23.17
C SER A 2 -31.32 12.86 23.59
N SER A 3 -31.05 12.96 24.88
CA SER A 3 -29.82 12.49 25.52
C SER A 3 -29.60 11.02 25.19
N ILE A 4 -28.53 10.73 24.46
CA ILE A 4 -28.02 9.38 24.27
C ILE A 4 -27.69 8.85 25.69
N PRO A 5 -28.24 7.71 26.13
CA PRO A 5 -27.88 7.16 27.43
C PRO A 5 -26.37 6.92 27.46
N ALA A 6 -25.70 7.58 28.39
CA ALA A 6 -24.29 7.37 28.65
C ALA A 6 -24.14 5.93 29.13
N ASN A 7 -23.59 5.06 28.28
CA ASN A 7 -23.16 3.73 28.70
C ASN A 7 -22.19 3.91 29.88
N HIS A 8 -22.59 3.38 31.04
CA HIS A 8 -21.82 3.33 32.28
C HIS A 8 -20.39 2.81 32.05
N PRO A 9 -19.44 3.19 32.94
CA PRO A 9 -18.02 3.01 32.68
C PRO A 9 -17.66 1.53 32.50
N SER A 10 -17.26 1.21 31.28
CA SER A 10 -16.48 0.02 30.97
C SER A 10 -15.37 -0.15 32.00
N THR A 11 -15.33 -1.30 32.69
CA THR A 11 -14.27 -1.66 33.65
C THR A 11 -12.89 -1.42 33.02
N ALA A 12 -11.86 -1.11 33.82
CA ALA A 12 -10.50 -0.90 33.30
C ALA A 12 -10.06 -2.01 32.34
N THR A 13 -10.41 -3.26 32.66
CA THR A 13 -10.19 -4.46 31.83
C THR A 13 -10.85 -4.37 30.46
N SER A 14 -12.12 -3.97 30.37
CA SER A 14 -12.82 -3.84 29.09
C SER A 14 -12.29 -2.69 28.22
N ARG A 15 -11.73 -1.64 28.83
CA ARG A 15 -11.00 -0.59 28.10
C ARG A 15 -9.66 -1.09 27.59
N ALA A 16 -8.91 -1.82 28.40
CA ALA A 16 -7.64 -2.41 27.98
C ALA A 16 -7.83 -3.34 26.78
N LEU A 17 -8.86 -4.21 26.83
CA LEU A 17 -9.23 -5.08 25.72
C LEU A 17 -9.63 -4.30 24.46
N ALA A 18 -10.38 -3.20 24.60
CA ALA A 18 -10.79 -2.36 23.47
C ALA A 18 -9.60 -1.76 22.69
N TRP A 19 -8.48 -1.51 23.37
CA TRP A 19 -7.24 -0.98 22.78
C TRP A 19 -6.28 -2.07 22.30
N ALA A 20 -6.24 -3.22 22.98
CA ALA A 20 -5.35 -4.33 22.64
C ALA A 20 -5.88 -5.19 21.49
N LEU A 21 -7.20 -5.36 21.38
CA LEU A 21 -7.80 -6.28 20.41
C LEU A 21 -7.50 -5.90 18.94
N PRO A 22 -7.64 -4.64 18.50
CA PRO A 22 -7.37 -4.30 17.10
C PRO A 22 -5.92 -4.58 16.66
N PRO A 23 -4.88 -4.18 17.42
CA PRO A 23 -3.50 -4.57 17.12
C PRO A 23 -3.28 -6.09 17.10
N LEU A 24 -3.85 -6.84 18.04
CA LEU A 24 -3.69 -8.30 18.09
C LEU A 24 -4.33 -8.99 16.87
N VAL A 25 -5.52 -8.55 16.48
CA VAL A 25 -6.23 -9.04 15.30
C VAL A 25 -5.47 -8.68 14.01
N PHE A 26 -4.94 -7.46 13.92
CA PHE A 26 -4.10 -7.04 12.81
C PHE A 26 -2.83 -7.89 12.71
N LEU A 27 -2.11 -8.09 13.83
CA LEU A 27 -0.89 -8.90 13.85
C LEU A 27 -1.17 -10.37 13.49
N SER A 28 -2.31 -10.94 13.89
CA SER A 28 -2.63 -12.34 13.56
C SER A 28 -2.78 -12.60 12.06
N VAL A 29 -3.12 -11.56 11.27
CA VAL A 29 -3.21 -11.63 9.81
C VAL A 29 -1.87 -11.30 9.15
N TYR A 30 -1.17 -10.26 9.64
CA TYR A 30 -0.06 -9.65 8.92
C TYR A 30 1.34 -9.98 9.48
N TRP A 31 1.49 -10.75 10.56
CA TRP A 31 2.78 -10.95 11.23
C TRP A 31 3.93 -11.40 10.32
N LEU A 32 3.67 -12.19 9.27
CA LEU A 32 4.71 -12.63 8.33
C LEU A 32 5.32 -11.44 7.59
N GLY A 33 4.55 -10.37 7.38
CA GLY A 33 4.96 -9.08 6.84
C GLY A 33 6.09 -8.39 7.61
N LEU A 34 6.31 -8.72 8.90
CA LEU A 34 7.44 -8.24 9.68
C LEU A 34 8.79 -8.82 9.22
N TRP A 35 8.75 -9.98 8.58
CA TRP A 35 9.92 -10.74 8.17
C TRP A 35 10.21 -10.65 6.67
N VAL A 36 9.37 -9.91 5.95
CA VAL A 36 9.59 -9.61 4.53
C VAL A 36 10.85 -8.76 4.39
N TRP A 37 11.74 -9.18 3.49
CA TRP A 37 12.92 -8.40 3.11
C TRP A 37 12.54 -7.34 2.06
N PHE A 38 13.51 -6.71 1.42
CA PHE A 38 13.24 -5.71 0.39
C PHE A 38 12.76 -6.35 -0.92
N HIS A 39 11.81 -5.72 -1.62
CA HIS A 39 11.41 -6.09 -2.98
C HIS A 39 10.83 -4.90 -3.77
N THR A 40 10.69 -5.06 -5.10
CA THR A 40 10.11 -4.05 -6.01
C THR A 40 10.85 -2.70 -5.87
N ASP A 41 10.13 -1.58 -5.65
CA ASP A 41 10.75 -0.25 -5.62
C ASP A 41 11.65 -0.03 -4.41
N ASP A 42 11.62 -0.90 -3.39
CA ASP A 42 12.52 -0.82 -2.23
C ASP A 42 13.98 -0.75 -2.72
N PHE A 43 14.32 -1.49 -3.78
CA PHE A 43 15.67 -1.51 -4.37
C PHE A 43 16.07 -0.15 -4.94
N SER A 44 15.19 0.48 -5.72
CA SER A 44 15.43 1.80 -6.31
C SER A 44 15.55 2.91 -5.25
N LEU A 45 14.83 2.78 -4.13
CA LEU A 45 14.92 3.73 -3.02
C LEU A 45 16.20 3.52 -2.21
N LEU A 46 16.54 2.26 -1.92
CA LEU A 46 17.78 1.90 -1.21
C LEU A 46 19.01 2.37 -1.98
N TRP A 47 19.04 2.21 -3.31
CA TRP A 47 20.14 2.72 -4.12
C TRP A 47 20.36 4.22 -3.93
N THR A 48 19.28 5.01 -3.96
CA THR A 48 19.43 6.46 -3.83
C THR A 48 19.91 6.90 -2.46
N VAL A 49 19.50 6.22 -1.39
CA VAL A 49 19.94 6.61 -0.04
C VAL A 49 21.39 6.21 0.23
N MET A 50 21.99 5.35 -0.61
CA MET A 50 23.42 5.04 -0.60
C MET A 50 24.28 6.14 -1.24
N LEU A 51 23.69 7.13 -1.91
CA LEU A 51 24.45 8.22 -2.52
C LEU A 51 25.05 9.15 -1.44
N PRO A 52 26.17 9.84 -1.75
CA PRO A 52 26.74 10.85 -0.86
C PRO A 52 25.74 11.97 -0.54
N ASP A 53 25.88 12.60 0.62
CA ASP A 53 24.99 13.67 1.10
C ASP A 53 24.80 14.80 0.09
N SER A 54 25.89 15.19 -0.59
CA SER A 54 25.87 16.22 -1.63
C SER A 54 24.92 15.89 -2.79
N GLU A 55 24.68 14.61 -3.05
CA GLU A 55 23.79 14.13 -4.11
C GLU A 55 22.41 13.72 -3.58
N PHE A 56 22.31 13.33 -2.30
CA PHE A 56 21.05 12.91 -1.68
C PHE A 56 20.12 14.08 -1.37
N TRP A 57 20.61 15.17 -0.78
CA TRP A 57 19.75 16.28 -0.35
C TRP A 57 18.97 16.96 -1.49
N PRO A 58 19.57 17.22 -2.67
CA PRO A 58 18.82 17.70 -3.82
C PRO A 58 17.71 16.74 -4.24
N GLN A 59 17.98 15.43 -4.12
CA GLN A 59 17.02 14.38 -4.40
C GLN A 59 15.91 14.29 -3.37
N LEU A 60 15.78 15.16 -2.35
CA LEU A 60 14.63 15.19 -1.45
C LEU A 60 13.38 15.79 -2.12
N LEU A 61 13.58 16.70 -3.09
CA LEU A 61 12.50 17.39 -3.81
C LEU A 61 12.50 17.14 -5.33
N THR A 62 13.40 16.31 -5.85
CA THR A 62 13.39 15.90 -7.27
C THR A 62 12.31 14.85 -7.54
N PRO A 63 11.36 15.03 -8.45
CA PRO A 63 10.38 13.98 -8.77
C PRO A 63 11.05 12.69 -9.28
N ARG A 64 10.56 11.53 -8.83
CA ARG A 64 11.08 10.20 -9.22
C ARG A 64 10.34 9.67 -10.46
N ALA A 65 10.64 8.43 -10.86
CA ALA A 65 9.82 7.67 -11.79
C ALA A 65 8.33 7.84 -11.40
N GLN A 66 7.47 8.11 -12.38
CA GLN A 66 6.04 8.42 -12.23
C GLN A 66 5.71 9.84 -11.68
N GLY A 67 6.70 10.69 -11.43
CA GLY A 67 6.49 12.09 -11.02
C GLY A 67 6.13 12.30 -9.54
N THR A 68 6.38 11.31 -8.68
CA THR A 68 6.04 11.36 -7.25
C THR A 68 7.03 12.19 -6.44
N LEU A 69 6.52 12.91 -5.44
CA LEU A 69 7.30 13.77 -4.53
C LEU A 69 6.96 13.41 -3.08
N ARG A 70 7.64 12.39 -2.55
CA ARG A 70 7.37 11.80 -1.23
C ARG A 70 8.58 11.86 -0.30
N PRO A 71 8.96 13.06 0.17
CA PRO A 71 10.14 13.22 1.02
C PRO A 71 10.05 12.44 2.33
N LEU A 72 8.88 12.31 2.96
CA LEU A 72 8.76 11.73 4.29
C LEU A 72 8.70 10.20 4.27
N SER A 73 7.82 9.62 3.46
CA SER A 73 7.55 8.18 3.48
C SER A 73 8.54 7.35 2.69
N GLU A 74 9.20 7.94 1.69
CA GLU A 74 10.17 7.24 0.85
C GLU A 74 11.59 7.71 1.20
N ARG A 75 11.89 8.99 1.04
CA ARG A 75 13.29 9.46 1.05
C ARG A 75 13.91 9.47 2.44
N LEU A 76 13.33 10.24 3.35
CA LEU A 76 13.82 10.33 4.72
C LEU A 76 13.65 9.03 5.48
N PHE A 77 12.54 8.31 5.23
CA PHE A 77 12.32 6.99 5.80
C PHE A 77 13.45 6.02 5.42
N PHE A 78 13.72 5.81 4.12
CA PHE A 78 14.77 4.88 3.73
C PHE A 78 16.15 5.36 4.16
N ARG A 79 16.44 6.67 4.11
CA ARG A 79 17.73 7.23 4.52
C ARG A 79 18.01 6.99 5.99
N PHE A 80 17.08 7.37 6.87
CA PHE A 80 17.21 7.21 8.31
C PHE A 80 17.45 5.75 8.70
N PHE A 81 16.63 4.82 8.18
CA PHE A 81 16.78 3.41 8.51
C PHE A 81 18.01 2.78 7.88
N TYR A 82 18.45 3.25 6.70
CA TYR A 82 19.65 2.72 6.04
C TYR A 82 20.91 3.13 6.80
N GLU A 83 21.00 4.39 7.24
CA GLU A 83 22.10 4.86 8.08
C GLU A 83 22.15 4.14 9.42
N ALA A 84 21.00 3.85 10.04
CA ALA A 84 20.93 3.23 11.35
C ALA A 84 21.09 1.69 11.32
N PHE A 85 20.60 1.01 10.28
CA PHE A 85 20.47 -0.45 10.26
C PHE A 85 20.94 -1.13 8.97
N GLY A 86 21.38 -0.35 7.97
CA GLY A 86 21.81 -0.87 6.68
C GLY A 86 20.73 -1.69 5.97
N LEU A 87 21.10 -2.86 5.46
CA LEU A 87 20.19 -3.77 4.74
C LEU A 87 19.42 -4.75 5.66
N ASN A 88 19.35 -4.46 6.96
CA ASN A 88 18.46 -5.17 7.86
C ASN A 88 17.02 -4.63 7.69
N ALA A 89 16.14 -5.40 7.06
CA ALA A 89 14.76 -4.98 6.77
C ALA A 89 13.86 -4.92 8.02
N PHE A 90 14.15 -5.70 9.08
CA PHE A 90 13.25 -5.83 10.22
C PHE A 90 12.91 -4.49 10.90
N PRO A 91 13.87 -3.58 11.20
CA PRO A 91 13.56 -2.25 11.74
C PRO A 91 12.61 -1.42 10.88
N TYR A 92 12.76 -1.47 9.54
CA TYR A 92 11.86 -0.81 8.60
C TYR A 92 10.44 -1.36 8.76
N ARG A 93 10.29 -2.70 8.71
CA ARG A 93 8.99 -3.36 8.85
C ARG A 93 8.35 -3.07 10.21
N ALA A 94 9.12 -3.17 11.30
CA ALA A 94 8.63 -2.90 12.65
C ALA A 94 8.08 -1.48 12.79
N TRP A 95 8.72 -0.49 12.16
CA TRP A 95 8.24 0.89 12.13
C TRP A 95 6.92 1.07 11.37
N VAL A 96 6.81 0.43 10.20
CA VAL A 96 5.58 0.42 9.39
C VAL A 96 4.42 -0.20 10.18
N PHE A 97 4.65 -1.35 10.82
CA PHE A 97 3.66 -2.02 11.67
C PHE A 97 3.29 -1.17 12.90
N GLY A 98 4.28 -0.56 13.56
CA GLY A 98 4.05 0.36 14.66
C GLY A 98 3.18 1.55 14.26
N SER A 99 3.45 2.13 13.08
CA SER A 99 2.64 3.21 12.51
C SER A 99 1.19 2.76 12.27
N GLN A 100 0.98 1.54 11.77
CA GLN A 100 -0.37 1.02 11.58
C GLN A 100 -1.08 0.70 12.90
N ILE A 101 -0.38 0.22 13.93
CA ILE A 101 -0.95 0.05 15.26
C ILE A 101 -1.44 1.40 15.82
N VAL A 102 -0.65 2.46 15.66
CA VAL A 102 -1.05 3.81 16.04
C VAL A 102 -2.28 4.27 15.25
N ASN A 103 -2.33 3.98 13.94
CA ASN A 103 -3.52 4.27 13.13
C ASN A 103 -4.77 3.55 13.64
N LEU A 104 -4.67 2.27 13.99
CA LEU A 104 -5.80 1.51 14.55
C LEU A 104 -6.30 2.15 15.86
N TRP A 105 -5.39 2.62 16.71
CA TRP A 105 -5.76 3.35 17.93
C TRP A 105 -6.40 4.70 17.64
N LEU A 106 -5.79 5.51 16.77
CA LEU A 106 -6.37 6.79 16.35
C LEU A 106 -7.76 6.60 15.74
N PHE A 107 -7.93 5.59 14.89
CA PHE A 107 -9.21 5.28 14.28
C PHE A 107 -10.23 4.76 15.29
N ALA A 108 -9.85 3.88 16.22
CA ALA A 108 -10.72 3.45 17.31
C ALA A 108 -11.17 4.64 18.17
N ALA A 109 -10.27 5.58 18.48
CA ALA A 109 -10.59 6.80 19.22
C ALA A 109 -11.59 7.68 18.45
N LEU A 110 -11.39 7.84 17.14
CA LEU A 110 -12.29 8.60 16.27
C LEU A 110 -13.66 7.90 16.18
N ALA A 111 -13.69 6.61 15.87
CA ALA A 111 -14.92 5.80 15.81
C ALA A 111 -15.69 5.85 17.13
N ARG A 112 -15.00 5.80 18.29
CA ARG A 112 -15.62 5.93 19.61
C ARG A 112 -16.30 7.28 19.81
N ARG A 113 -15.65 8.35 19.34
CA ARG A 113 -16.18 9.72 19.35
C ARG A 113 -17.42 9.83 18.47
N LEU A 114 -17.39 9.24 17.27
CA LEU A 114 -18.50 9.32 16.30
C LEU A 114 -19.72 8.47 16.69
N THR A 115 -19.48 7.27 17.24
CA THR A 115 -20.54 6.27 17.49
C THR A 115 -21.07 6.29 18.92
N GLY A 116 -20.31 6.83 19.86
CA GLY A 116 -20.68 6.77 21.28
C GLY A 116 -20.47 5.39 21.92
N SER A 117 -19.84 4.42 21.24
CA SER A 117 -19.75 3.01 21.68
C SER A 117 -18.33 2.45 21.56
N TRP A 118 -17.79 1.91 22.66
CA TRP A 118 -16.49 1.20 22.65
C TRP A 118 -16.53 -0.10 21.84
N PRO A 119 -17.50 -1.01 22.05
CA PRO A 119 -17.59 -2.23 21.25
C PRO A 119 -17.64 -1.96 19.74
N THR A 120 -18.37 -0.92 19.33
CA THR A 120 -18.49 -0.55 17.92
C THR A 120 -17.20 0.03 17.36
N ALA A 121 -16.51 0.87 18.14
CA ALA A 121 -15.22 1.42 17.76
C ALA A 121 -14.13 0.34 17.66
N THR A 122 -14.08 -0.59 18.61
CA THR A 122 -13.16 -1.73 18.58
C THR A 122 -13.47 -2.64 17.39
N LEU A 123 -14.74 -2.96 17.14
CA LEU A 123 -15.13 -3.75 15.96
C LEU A 123 -14.71 -3.06 14.66
N ALA A 124 -14.95 -1.75 14.51
CA ALA A 124 -14.52 -0.99 13.34
C ALA A 124 -13.00 -1.07 13.15
N ALA A 125 -12.22 -0.88 14.22
CA ALA A 125 -10.77 -0.98 14.13
C ALA A 125 -10.29 -2.41 13.83
N CYS A 126 -10.92 -3.45 14.38
CA CYS A 126 -10.62 -4.84 14.04
C CYS A 126 -10.94 -5.16 12.57
N LEU A 127 -12.11 -4.73 12.08
CA LEU A 127 -12.50 -4.92 10.68
C LEU A 127 -11.53 -4.23 9.72
N TRP A 128 -11.10 -3.00 10.04
CA TRP A 128 -10.05 -2.33 9.27
C TRP A 128 -8.72 -3.08 9.36
N GLY A 129 -8.35 -3.53 10.56
CA GLY A 129 -7.13 -4.27 10.83
C GLY A 129 -7.01 -5.63 10.15
N VAL A 130 -8.09 -6.21 9.63
CA VAL A 130 -8.06 -7.46 8.83
C VAL A 130 -8.31 -7.25 7.34
N HIS A 131 -8.63 -6.03 6.92
CA HIS A 131 -8.99 -5.76 5.53
C HIS A 131 -7.78 -5.91 4.60
N HIS A 132 -7.92 -6.63 3.49
CA HIS A 132 -6.80 -6.98 2.59
C HIS A 132 -6.09 -5.78 1.96
N GLY A 133 -6.75 -4.63 1.85
CA GLY A 133 -6.12 -3.37 1.40
C GLY A 133 -4.91 -2.93 2.24
N LEU A 134 -4.68 -3.51 3.42
CA LEU A 134 -3.46 -3.28 4.21
C LEU A 134 -2.29 -4.15 3.75
N ALA A 135 -2.55 -5.27 3.09
CA ALA A 135 -1.59 -6.36 2.88
C ALA A 135 -0.33 -5.92 2.17
N VAL A 136 -0.46 -5.13 1.09
CA VAL A 136 0.68 -4.63 0.33
C VAL A 136 1.57 -3.73 1.19
N ALA A 137 1.04 -2.75 1.91
CA ALA A 137 1.86 -1.93 2.82
C ALA A 137 2.47 -2.77 3.95
N MET A 138 1.77 -3.83 4.36
CA MET A 138 2.25 -4.78 5.36
C MET A 138 3.20 -5.84 4.82
N SER A 139 3.47 -5.89 3.51
CA SER A 139 4.57 -6.69 2.93
C SER A 139 5.64 -5.88 2.19
N TRP A 140 5.38 -4.64 1.78
CA TRP A 140 6.27 -3.83 0.94
C TRP A 140 6.64 -2.51 1.63
N SER A 141 7.93 -2.17 1.71
CA SER A 141 8.39 -1.05 2.55
C SER A 141 8.17 0.31 1.89
N SER A 142 8.29 0.43 0.56
CA SER A 142 7.94 1.65 -0.17
C SER A 142 6.47 2.04 -0.04
N ALA A 143 5.58 1.07 0.22
CA ALA A 143 4.18 1.32 0.52
C ALA A 143 3.93 1.87 1.95
N TYR A 144 4.98 2.24 2.70
CA TYR A 144 4.85 2.97 3.97
C TYR A 144 4.05 4.27 3.83
N ASN A 145 4.07 4.87 2.63
CA ASN A 145 3.27 6.04 2.29
C ASN A 145 1.79 5.91 2.71
N GLN A 146 1.16 4.73 2.55
CA GLN A 146 -0.25 4.51 2.92
C GLN A 146 -0.48 4.60 4.43
N ALA A 147 0.41 3.99 5.22
CA ALA A 147 0.31 3.99 6.68
C ALA A 147 0.58 5.40 7.23
N LEU A 148 1.60 6.09 6.73
CA LEU A 148 1.95 7.44 7.17
C LEU A 148 0.89 8.48 6.73
N PHE A 149 0.37 8.36 5.51
CA PHE A 149 -0.77 9.15 5.03
C PHE A 149 -1.99 8.98 5.94
N SER A 150 -2.36 7.73 6.24
CA SER A 150 -3.50 7.43 7.13
C SER A 150 -3.30 8.02 8.52
N PHE A 151 -2.07 8.01 9.04
CA PHE A 151 -1.71 8.67 10.29
C PHE A 151 -2.02 10.17 10.23
N PHE A 152 -1.52 10.88 9.22
CA PHE A 152 -1.76 12.31 9.08
C PHE A 152 -3.25 12.65 8.91
N VAL A 153 -3.99 11.86 8.12
CA VAL A 153 -5.45 12.05 7.99
C VAL A 153 -6.15 11.87 9.34
N LEU A 154 -5.83 10.82 10.08
CA LEU A 154 -6.48 10.54 11.37
C LEU A 154 -6.13 11.59 12.43
N VAL A 155 -4.86 12.00 12.55
CA VAL A 155 -4.47 13.09 13.46
C VAL A 155 -5.16 14.39 13.05
N GLY A 156 -5.23 14.68 11.75
CA GLY A 156 -5.95 15.83 11.22
C GLY A 156 -7.44 15.80 11.61
N LEU A 157 -8.12 14.67 11.41
CA LEU A 157 -9.52 14.50 11.79
C LEU A 157 -9.75 14.64 13.31
N HIS A 158 -8.81 14.18 14.14
CA HIS A 158 -8.85 14.42 15.59
C HIS A 158 -8.70 15.89 15.93
N ALA A 159 -7.74 16.58 15.32
CA ALA A 159 -7.53 18.01 15.51
C ALA A 159 -8.77 18.82 15.06
N TRP A 160 -9.33 18.46 13.90
CA TRP A 160 -10.55 19.06 13.37
C TRP A 160 -11.76 18.84 14.29
N ALA A 161 -11.95 17.62 14.78
CA ALA A 161 -13.00 17.29 15.72
C ALA A 161 -12.89 18.11 17.01
N ARG A 162 -11.67 18.22 17.58
CA ARG A 162 -11.39 19.02 18.78
C ARG A 162 -11.64 20.51 18.56
N PHE A 163 -11.17 21.05 17.44
CA PHE A 163 -11.46 22.44 17.08
C PHE A 163 -12.97 22.67 17.00
N CYS A 164 -13.71 21.81 16.29
CA CYS A 164 -15.15 21.95 16.11
C CYS A 164 -15.97 21.82 17.41
N GLU A 165 -15.44 21.16 18.42
CA GLU A 165 -16.06 21.01 19.75
C GLU A 165 -15.80 22.20 20.68
N GLY A 166 -15.10 23.24 20.22
CA GLY A 166 -14.77 24.41 21.03
C GLY A 166 -13.37 24.38 21.61
N GLY A 167 -12.50 23.48 21.14
CA GLY A 167 -11.07 23.56 21.39
C GLY A 167 -10.46 24.85 20.85
N GLY A 168 -9.34 25.28 21.43
CA GLY A 168 -8.64 26.50 21.02
C GLY A 168 -8.10 26.45 19.59
N TRP A 169 -7.67 27.61 19.10
CA TRP A 169 -7.19 27.80 17.72
C TRP A 169 -5.98 26.94 17.35
N GLY A 170 -5.20 26.50 18.34
CA GLY A 170 -4.06 25.59 18.13
C GLY A 170 -4.44 24.29 17.41
N TRP A 171 -5.65 23.75 17.65
CA TRP A 171 -6.14 22.57 16.93
C TRP A 171 -6.48 22.85 15.46
N TYR A 172 -6.86 24.09 15.15
CA TYR A 172 -7.02 24.51 13.77
C TYR A 172 -5.67 24.68 13.09
N LEU A 173 -4.73 25.38 13.74
CA LEU A 173 -3.36 25.57 13.23
C LEU A 173 -2.63 24.24 13.00
N LEU A 174 -2.86 23.25 13.86
CA LEU A 174 -2.29 21.91 13.69
C LEU A 174 -2.67 21.28 12.33
N GLN A 175 -3.86 21.56 11.80
CA GLN A 175 -4.26 21.05 10.48
C GLN A 175 -3.47 21.70 9.34
N TRP A 176 -3.14 22.98 9.48
CA TRP A 176 -2.29 23.69 8.51
C TRP A 176 -0.87 23.13 8.46
N LEU A 177 -0.39 22.53 9.56
CA LEU A 177 0.87 21.80 9.59
C LEU A 177 0.72 20.37 9.03
N ILE A 178 -0.35 19.67 9.42
CA ILE A 178 -0.57 18.26 9.02
C ILE A 178 -0.81 18.11 7.53
N VAL A 179 -1.50 19.05 6.86
CA VAL A 179 -1.80 18.93 5.43
C VAL A 179 -0.52 18.89 4.58
N PRO A 180 0.44 19.84 4.69
CA PRO A 180 1.71 19.76 3.99
C PRO A 180 2.54 18.53 4.35
N LEU A 181 2.60 18.14 5.63
CA LEU A 181 3.34 16.95 6.06
C LEU A 181 2.72 15.67 5.46
N GLY A 182 1.39 15.55 5.50
CA GLY A 182 0.66 14.44 4.88
C GLY A 182 0.88 14.38 3.38
N PHE A 183 0.92 15.53 2.70
CA PHE A 183 1.24 15.61 1.28
C PHE A 183 2.66 15.11 0.99
N GLY A 184 3.61 15.43 1.87
CA GLY A 184 4.98 14.91 1.79
C GLY A 184 5.13 13.41 2.08
N ALA A 185 4.07 12.76 2.59
CA ALA A 185 3.98 11.31 2.71
C ALA A 185 3.24 10.67 1.52
N LEU A 186 2.12 11.26 1.12
CA LEU A 186 1.36 10.80 -0.05
C LEU A 186 0.52 11.94 -0.61
N GLU A 187 0.56 12.09 -1.93
CA GLU A 187 -0.16 13.11 -2.69
C GLU A 187 -1.68 13.08 -2.45
N SER A 188 -2.20 11.89 -2.16
CA SER A 188 -3.59 11.64 -1.81
C SER A 188 -4.07 12.45 -0.59
N MET A 189 -3.18 13.08 0.18
CA MET A 189 -3.54 14.08 1.19
C MET A 189 -4.37 15.24 0.64
N VAL A 190 -4.40 15.45 -0.67
CA VAL A 190 -5.34 16.37 -1.35
C VAL A 190 -6.80 16.13 -0.97
N VAL A 191 -7.18 14.93 -0.52
CA VAL A 191 -8.57 14.61 -0.10
C VAL A 191 -8.93 15.09 1.30
N TYR A 192 -7.94 15.43 2.14
CA TYR A 192 -8.18 15.76 3.54
C TYR A 192 -9.21 16.90 3.73
N PRO A 193 -9.20 18.01 2.97
CA PRO A 193 -10.22 19.04 3.07
C PRO A 193 -11.64 18.53 2.83
N ALA A 194 -11.83 17.59 1.90
CA ALA A 194 -13.12 16.96 1.63
C ALA A 194 -13.59 16.09 2.82
N LEU A 195 -12.66 15.38 3.47
CA LEU A 195 -12.96 14.62 4.69
C LEU A 195 -13.32 15.54 5.88
N ALA A 196 -12.59 16.65 6.04
CA ALA A 196 -12.90 17.66 7.07
C ALA A 196 -14.27 18.33 6.81
N LEU A 197 -14.56 18.67 5.56
CA LEU A 197 -15.86 19.18 5.14
C LEU A 197 -16.98 18.17 5.43
N LEU A 198 -16.80 16.90 5.04
CA LEU A 198 -17.74 15.82 5.30
C LEU A 198 -18.00 15.67 6.81
N TYR A 199 -16.97 15.68 7.65
CA TYR A 199 -17.12 15.67 9.10
C TYR A 199 -17.95 16.87 9.59
N GLY A 200 -17.67 18.08 9.08
CA GLY A 200 -18.41 19.30 9.39
C GLY A 200 -19.89 19.19 9.04
N LEU A 201 -20.21 18.69 7.84
CA LEU A 201 -21.60 18.50 7.39
C LEU A 201 -22.34 17.43 8.19
N CYS A 202 -21.66 16.34 8.55
CA CYS A 202 -22.23 15.23 9.30
C CYS A 202 -22.49 15.56 10.78
N PHE A 203 -21.54 16.21 11.46
CA PHE A 203 -21.56 16.32 12.92
C PHE A 203 -21.62 17.76 13.45
N ARG A 204 -21.20 18.77 12.66
CA ARG A 204 -21.00 20.15 13.13
C ARG A 204 -21.33 21.19 12.05
N ARG A 205 -22.59 21.18 11.58
CA ARG A 205 -23.10 21.99 10.45
C ARG A 205 -22.91 23.51 10.52
N ARG A 206 -22.50 24.08 11.67
CA ARG A 206 -22.19 25.51 11.77
C ARG A 206 -20.72 25.84 11.48
N ARG A 207 -19.83 24.85 11.47
CA ARG A 207 -18.38 25.04 11.36
C ARG A 207 -17.76 24.49 10.07
N TRP A 208 -18.57 23.98 9.13
CA TRP A 208 -18.06 23.42 7.87
C TRP A 208 -17.27 24.43 7.02
N VAL A 209 -17.65 25.72 7.08
CA VAL A 209 -16.97 26.80 6.33
C VAL A 209 -15.48 26.93 6.67
N TRP A 210 -15.08 26.51 7.88
CA TRP A 210 -13.68 26.54 8.31
C TRP A 210 -12.80 25.47 7.65
N ALA A 211 -13.41 24.50 6.96
CA ALA A 211 -12.67 23.54 6.15
C ALA A 211 -12.27 24.13 4.77
N LEU A 212 -12.95 25.19 4.30
CA LEU A 212 -12.72 25.76 2.96
C LEU A 212 -11.29 26.26 2.73
N PRO A 213 -10.62 26.95 3.68
CA PRO A 213 -9.23 27.37 3.48
C PRO A 213 -8.26 26.22 3.24
N LEU A 214 -8.55 25.02 3.76
CA LEU A 214 -7.71 23.84 3.55
C LEU A 214 -7.72 23.38 2.09
N PHE A 215 -8.82 23.63 1.34
CA PHE A 215 -8.85 23.35 -0.10
C PHE A 215 -7.87 24.22 -0.87
N ALA A 216 -7.71 25.49 -0.49
CA ALA A 216 -6.75 26.38 -1.14
C ALA A 216 -5.30 25.89 -0.92
N VAL A 217 -4.97 25.43 0.29
CA VAL A 217 -3.66 24.83 0.59
C VAL A 217 -3.43 23.57 -0.23
N SER A 218 -4.38 22.64 -0.23
CA SER A 218 -4.28 21.41 -1.01
C SER A 218 -4.16 21.68 -2.51
N ALA A 219 -4.92 22.63 -3.04
CA ALA A 219 -4.82 23.03 -4.45
C ALA A 219 -3.44 23.61 -4.79
N GLY A 220 -2.87 24.45 -3.91
CA GLY A 220 -1.52 24.97 -4.08
C GLY A 220 -0.44 23.90 -4.08
N LEU A 221 -0.52 22.92 -3.17
CA LEU A 221 0.41 21.79 -3.11
C LEU A 221 0.30 20.89 -4.34
N THR A 222 -0.93 20.59 -4.78
CA THR A 222 -1.16 19.82 -6.00
C THR A 222 -0.65 20.57 -7.23
N ALA A 223 -0.89 21.87 -7.35
CA ALA A 223 -0.38 22.68 -8.46
C ALA A 223 1.15 22.69 -8.51
N PHE A 224 1.80 22.85 -7.35
CA PHE A 224 3.25 22.74 -7.24
C PHE A 224 3.74 21.36 -7.71
N GLN A 225 3.12 20.28 -7.27
CA GLN A 225 3.53 18.95 -7.71
C GLN A 225 3.35 18.73 -9.22
N MET A 226 2.23 19.18 -9.77
CA MET A 226 1.97 19.07 -11.21
C MET A 226 2.98 19.90 -12.02
N SER A 227 3.46 21.03 -11.49
CA SER A 227 4.47 21.85 -12.17
C SER A 227 5.87 21.22 -12.23
N VAL A 228 6.18 20.28 -11.33
CA VAL A 228 7.49 19.60 -11.30
C VAL A 228 7.46 18.23 -11.98
N ARG A 229 6.27 17.66 -12.18
CA ARG A 229 6.09 16.33 -12.78
C ARG A 229 6.55 16.33 -14.25
N PRO A 230 7.37 15.35 -14.69
CA PRO A 230 7.65 15.14 -16.10
C PRO A 230 6.36 14.78 -16.87
N PRO A 231 6.17 15.25 -18.11
CA PRO A 231 5.05 14.82 -18.95
C PRO A 231 5.08 13.30 -19.11
N ASP A 232 4.02 12.62 -18.74
CA ASP A 232 3.90 11.16 -18.91
C ASP A 232 2.47 10.82 -19.31
N ASP A 233 2.21 10.95 -20.61
CA ASP A 233 0.89 10.80 -21.22
C ASP A 233 0.61 9.37 -21.70
N SER A 234 1.57 8.44 -21.58
CA SER A 234 1.51 7.12 -22.24
C SER A 234 1.93 5.90 -21.39
N GLY A 235 1.91 6.00 -20.05
CA GLY A 235 2.28 4.91 -19.14
C GLY A 235 1.12 4.24 -18.39
N LEU A 236 1.43 3.25 -17.54
CA LEU A 236 0.48 2.62 -16.59
C LEU A 236 -0.30 3.63 -15.74
N TYR A 237 0.31 4.78 -15.46
CA TYR A 237 -0.25 5.87 -14.66
C TYR A 237 -0.91 6.98 -15.49
N ALA A 238 -1.18 6.74 -16.77
CA ALA A 238 -1.94 7.66 -17.60
C ALA A 238 -3.34 7.87 -17.00
N MET A 239 -3.72 9.14 -16.83
CA MET A 239 -5.02 9.48 -16.24
C MET A 239 -6.13 9.39 -17.29
N SER A 240 -7.17 8.64 -16.96
CA SER A 240 -8.41 8.59 -17.72
C SER A 240 -9.50 9.36 -16.97
N LEU A 241 -9.91 10.50 -17.53
CA LEU A 241 -10.99 11.33 -16.97
C LEU A 241 -12.35 11.04 -17.62
N ALA A 242 -12.43 10.03 -18.49
CA ALA A 242 -13.69 9.63 -19.11
C ALA A 242 -14.67 9.12 -18.02
N PRO A 243 -15.93 9.62 -17.96
CA PRO A 243 -16.86 9.27 -16.89
C PRO A 243 -17.09 7.76 -16.69
N LEU A 244 -17.17 7.00 -17.79
CA LEU A 244 -17.30 5.54 -17.74
C LEU A 244 -16.06 4.88 -17.11
N SER A 245 -14.86 5.34 -17.47
CA SER A 245 -13.61 4.81 -16.94
C SER A 245 -13.42 5.10 -15.44
N LEU A 246 -13.85 6.29 -14.99
CA LEU A 246 -13.90 6.64 -13.57
C LEU A 246 -14.90 5.75 -12.81
N PHE A 247 -16.08 5.52 -13.40
CA PHE A 247 -17.11 4.67 -12.83
C PHE A 247 -16.67 3.20 -12.75
N ASP A 248 -16.06 2.66 -13.80
CA ASP A 248 -15.53 1.29 -13.82
C ASP A 248 -14.45 1.10 -12.74
N THR A 249 -13.57 2.08 -12.59
CA THR A 249 -12.52 2.06 -11.56
C THR A 249 -13.14 2.15 -10.16
N PHE A 250 -14.16 3.00 -9.97
CA PHE A 250 -14.90 3.10 -8.72
C PHE A 250 -15.60 1.79 -8.35
N VAL A 251 -16.31 1.19 -9.31
CA VAL A 251 -16.98 -0.11 -9.18
C VAL A 251 -15.99 -1.18 -8.75
N GLN A 252 -14.83 -1.24 -9.42
CA GLN A 252 -13.80 -2.22 -9.07
C GLN A 252 -13.35 -2.09 -7.61
N TYR A 253 -13.16 -0.86 -7.12
CA TYR A 253 -12.80 -0.63 -5.72
C TYR A 253 -13.94 -0.91 -4.75
N VAL A 254 -15.20 -0.72 -5.15
CA VAL A 254 -16.35 -1.17 -4.35
C VAL A 254 -16.33 -2.69 -4.23
N GLU A 255 -16.14 -3.42 -5.34
CA GLU A 255 -16.00 -4.88 -5.32
C GLU A 255 -14.87 -5.33 -4.40
N TRP A 256 -13.67 -4.78 -4.59
CA TRP A 256 -12.52 -5.09 -3.75
C TRP A 256 -12.70 -4.67 -2.29
N GLY A 257 -13.50 -3.63 -2.00
CA GLY A 257 -13.82 -3.26 -0.63
C GLY A 257 -14.59 -4.35 0.13
N PHE A 258 -15.47 -5.09 -0.55
CA PHE A 258 -16.26 -6.16 0.09
C PHE A 258 -15.68 -7.56 -0.09
N VAL A 259 -15.05 -7.82 -1.24
CA VAL A 259 -14.58 -9.14 -1.66
C VAL A 259 -13.11 -9.02 -2.06
N GLY A 260 -12.24 -9.72 -1.34
CA GLY A 260 -10.83 -9.74 -1.69
C GLY A 260 -10.56 -10.38 -3.06
N ARG A 261 -9.53 -9.89 -3.76
CA ARG A 261 -9.20 -10.29 -5.15
C ARG A 261 -8.96 -11.79 -5.33
N ALA A 262 -8.42 -12.48 -4.32
CA ALA A 262 -8.25 -13.94 -4.37
C ALA A 262 -9.58 -14.71 -4.39
N CYS A 263 -10.70 -14.03 -4.15
CA CYS A 263 -12.06 -14.56 -4.18
C CYS A 263 -12.91 -13.87 -5.24
N GLU A 264 -12.33 -13.46 -6.38
CA GLU A 264 -13.01 -12.72 -7.45
C GLU A 264 -14.26 -13.41 -8.00
N SER A 265 -14.35 -14.74 -7.93
CA SER A 265 -15.56 -15.50 -8.28
C SER A 265 -16.79 -15.11 -7.45
N TRP A 266 -16.57 -14.51 -6.28
CA TRP A 266 -17.60 -13.98 -5.40
C TRP A 266 -17.79 -12.47 -5.52
N ALA A 267 -17.12 -11.78 -6.46
CA ALA A 267 -17.32 -10.36 -6.72
C ALA A 267 -18.80 -9.96 -6.83
N PRO A 268 -19.71 -10.80 -7.40
CA PRO A 268 -21.13 -10.46 -7.43
C PRO A 268 -21.79 -10.20 -6.06
N ALA A 269 -21.24 -10.75 -4.98
CA ALA A 269 -21.74 -10.51 -3.63
C ALA A 269 -21.61 -9.02 -3.21
N ALA A 270 -20.61 -8.31 -3.72
CA ALA A 270 -20.43 -6.88 -3.46
C ALA A 270 -21.63 -6.05 -3.95
N TRP A 271 -22.32 -6.49 -5.01
CA TRP A 271 -23.51 -5.82 -5.55
C TRP A 271 -24.75 -5.93 -4.66
N ALA A 272 -24.77 -6.88 -3.72
CA ALA A 272 -25.77 -6.91 -2.66
C ALA A 272 -25.32 -6.09 -1.44
N LEU A 273 -24.06 -6.25 -1.02
CA LEU A 273 -23.53 -5.66 0.21
C LEU A 273 -23.37 -4.14 0.13
N GLY A 274 -22.84 -3.62 -0.98
CA GLY A 274 -22.62 -2.18 -1.18
C GLY A 274 -23.91 -1.36 -1.11
N PRO A 275 -24.92 -1.63 -1.97
CA PRO A 275 -26.20 -0.93 -1.93
C PRO A 275 -26.93 -1.11 -0.60
N ALA A 276 -26.89 -2.30 0.03
CA ALA A 276 -27.49 -2.52 1.33
C ALA A 276 -26.85 -1.64 2.42
N LEU A 277 -25.52 -1.51 2.42
CA LEU A 277 -24.81 -0.67 3.38
C LEU A 277 -25.09 0.82 3.16
N LEU A 278 -25.19 1.27 1.90
CA LEU A 278 -25.56 2.64 1.56
C LEU A 278 -27.01 2.96 1.97
N ALA A 279 -27.95 2.05 1.69
CA ALA A 279 -29.34 2.18 2.12
C ALA A 279 -29.45 2.24 3.66
N PHE A 280 -28.69 1.39 4.36
CA PHE A 280 -28.56 1.44 5.82
C PHE A 280 -28.01 2.78 6.32
N ALA A 281 -26.96 3.30 5.69
CA ALA A 281 -26.36 4.57 6.06
C ALA A 281 -27.33 5.76 5.86
N ALA A 282 -28.07 5.77 4.76
CA ALA A 282 -29.12 6.76 4.49
C ALA A 282 -30.26 6.66 5.51
N TRP A 283 -30.68 5.44 5.86
CA TRP A 283 -31.69 5.21 6.90
C TRP A 283 -31.21 5.72 8.26
N GLN A 284 -29.99 5.41 8.69
CA GLN A 284 -29.42 5.91 9.95
C GLN A 284 -29.30 7.44 9.96
N TRP A 285 -28.93 8.05 8.83
CA TRP A 285 -28.89 9.50 8.69
C TRP A 285 -30.27 10.13 8.87
N SER A 286 -31.33 9.52 8.32
CA SER A 286 -32.72 9.96 8.56
C SER A 286 -33.12 9.92 10.04
N LYS A 287 -32.44 9.10 10.85
CA LYS A 287 -32.61 9.01 12.30
C LYS A 287 -31.64 9.90 13.09
N GLY A 288 -30.93 10.81 12.43
CA GLY A 288 -29.97 11.73 13.04
C GLY A 288 -28.63 11.08 13.44
N ARG A 289 -28.33 9.87 12.94
CA ARG A 289 -27.09 9.15 13.22
C ARG A 289 -26.19 9.15 11.99
N ALA A 290 -25.09 9.91 12.07
CA ALA A 290 -24.25 10.20 10.93
C ALA A 290 -23.03 9.29 10.75
N ALA A 291 -22.71 8.43 11.72
CA ALA A 291 -21.48 7.65 11.71
C ALA A 291 -21.34 6.72 10.48
N ALA A 292 -22.41 6.01 10.12
CA ALA A 292 -22.40 5.14 8.93
C ALA A 292 -22.25 5.94 7.63
N LEU A 293 -22.96 7.07 7.50
CA LEU A 293 -22.84 7.96 6.34
C LEU A 293 -21.44 8.56 6.22
N PHE A 294 -20.85 8.98 7.34
CA PHE A 294 -19.46 9.45 7.38
C PHE A 294 -18.49 8.34 6.95
N GLY A 295 -18.70 7.09 7.39
CA GLY A 295 -17.91 5.95 6.95
C GLY A 295 -17.97 5.71 5.44
N CYS A 296 -19.17 5.69 4.86
CA CYS A 296 -19.35 5.58 3.40
C CYS A 296 -18.73 6.76 2.65
N GLY A 297 -18.90 7.99 3.15
CA GLY A 297 -18.30 9.17 2.55
C GLY A 297 -16.78 9.18 2.65
N LEU A 298 -16.20 8.68 3.75
CA LEU A 298 -14.75 8.53 3.89
C LEU A 298 -14.19 7.50 2.91
N PHE A 299 -14.90 6.38 2.69
CA PHE A 299 -14.54 5.39 1.66
C PHE A 299 -14.49 6.04 0.27
N VAL A 300 -15.55 6.76 -0.13
CA VAL A 300 -15.62 7.41 -1.46
C VAL A 300 -14.59 8.52 -1.60
N ALA A 301 -14.48 9.42 -0.62
CA ALA A 301 -13.58 10.56 -0.70
C ALA A 301 -12.11 10.15 -0.72
N ALA A 302 -11.72 9.13 0.05
CA ALA A 302 -10.35 8.63 0.06
C ALA A 302 -9.97 7.87 -1.24
N LEU A 303 -10.96 7.36 -2.00
CA LEU A 303 -10.73 6.75 -3.30
C LEU A 303 -10.63 7.75 -4.46
N ALA A 304 -11.16 8.95 -4.29
CA ALA A 304 -11.29 9.94 -5.37
C ALA A 304 -9.99 10.19 -6.18
N PRO A 305 -8.79 10.30 -5.57
CA PRO A 305 -7.54 10.52 -6.30
C PRO A 305 -7.13 9.36 -7.21
N TYR A 306 -7.64 8.15 -6.94
CA TYR A 306 -7.24 6.93 -7.65
C TYR A 306 -8.21 6.58 -8.78
N LEU A 307 -9.41 7.19 -8.83
CA LEU A 307 -10.39 6.92 -9.88
C LEU A 307 -9.86 7.21 -11.30
N PRO A 308 -9.03 8.26 -11.52
CA PRO A 308 -8.43 8.50 -12.84
C PRO A 308 -7.41 7.44 -13.27
N LEU A 309 -6.90 6.59 -12.36
CA LEU A 309 -5.83 5.63 -12.65
C LEU A 309 -6.38 4.31 -13.21
N ALA A 310 -7.10 4.38 -14.33
CA ALA A 310 -7.75 3.22 -14.93
C ALA A 310 -6.75 2.11 -15.34
N GLY A 311 -5.54 2.50 -15.76
CA GLY A 311 -4.45 1.58 -16.13
C GLY A 311 -3.65 1.02 -14.96
N HIS A 312 -3.85 1.53 -13.73
CA HIS A 312 -3.08 1.12 -12.55
C HIS A 312 -4.01 0.95 -11.34
N ARG A 313 -4.73 -0.17 -11.32
CA ARG A 313 -5.62 -0.53 -10.20
C ARG A 313 -4.92 -1.46 -9.22
N SER A 314 -4.82 -1.06 -7.96
CA SER A 314 -4.10 -1.82 -6.94
C SER A 314 -4.81 -1.86 -5.59
N ASP A 315 -4.75 -3.01 -4.91
CA ASP A 315 -5.47 -3.24 -3.65
C ASP A 315 -5.01 -2.29 -2.54
N TYR A 316 -3.75 -1.83 -2.59
CA TYR A 316 -3.18 -0.96 -1.56
C TYR A 316 -3.82 0.44 -1.52
N TYR A 317 -4.53 0.85 -2.57
CA TYR A 317 -5.30 2.09 -2.56
C TYR A 317 -6.54 2.01 -1.66
N LEU A 318 -6.95 0.80 -1.25
CA LEU A 318 -8.03 0.60 -0.27
C LEU A 318 -7.57 0.79 1.18
N PHE A 319 -6.30 1.08 1.44
CA PHE A 319 -5.75 1.16 2.80
C PHE A 319 -6.59 2.07 3.72
N LEU A 320 -6.70 3.36 3.41
CA LEU A 320 -7.54 4.29 4.16
C LEU A 320 -9.04 4.13 3.88
N PRO A 321 -9.51 3.98 2.61
CA PRO A 321 -10.93 3.78 2.32
C PRO A 321 -11.59 2.67 3.16
N ALA A 322 -10.88 1.55 3.35
CA ALA A 322 -11.36 0.42 4.14
C ALA A 322 -11.70 0.78 5.59
N ALA A 323 -11.07 1.81 6.18
CA ALA A 323 -11.45 2.31 7.49
C ALA A 323 -12.89 2.85 7.49
N GLY A 324 -13.27 3.57 6.44
CA GLY A 324 -14.63 4.10 6.26
C GLY A 324 -15.66 2.99 6.13
N LEU A 325 -15.34 1.98 5.31
CA LEU A 325 -16.18 0.79 5.16
C LEU A 325 -16.34 0.04 6.49
N ALA A 326 -15.25 -0.15 7.22
CA ALA A 326 -15.24 -0.81 8.53
C ALA A 326 -16.09 -0.06 9.57
N LEU A 327 -16.07 1.28 9.57
CA LEU A 327 -16.93 2.09 10.44
C LEU A 327 -18.42 1.87 10.13
N ALA A 328 -18.80 1.92 8.86
CA ALA A 328 -20.18 1.73 8.43
C ALA A 328 -20.67 0.31 8.77
N ALA A 329 -19.84 -0.71 8.52
CA ALA A 329 -20.14 -2.11 8.83
C ALA A 329 -20.27 -2.38 10.35
N ALA A 330 -19.44 -1.74 11.18
CA ALA A 330 -19.54 -1.83 12.63
C ALA A 330 -20.83 -1.16 13.16
N GLU A 331 -21.25 -0.03 12.57
CA GLU A 331 -22.54 0.59 12.89
C GLU A 331 -23.73 -0.28 12.47
N ALA A 332 -23.65 -0.96 11.32
CA ALA A 332 -24.66 -1.94 10.89
C ALA A 332 -24.79 -3.08 11.89
N SER A 333 -23.65 -3.58 12.40
CA SER A 333 -23.60 -4.61 13.45
C SER A 333 -24.25 -4.14 14.75
N ARG A 334 -23.93 -2.92 15.19
CA ARG A 334 -24.55 -2.31 16.38
C ARG A 334 -26.07 -2.20 16.21
N ALA A 335 -26.54 -1.75 15.04
CA ALA A 335 -27.97 -1.64 14.78
C ALA A 335 -28.66 -3.02 14.77
N ALA A 336 -28.08 -4.01 14.09
CA ALA A 336 -28.60 -5.38 14.06
C ALA A 336 -28.71 -5.99 15.47
N TRP A 337 -27.73 -5.73 16.34
CA TRP A 337 -27.74 -6.22 17.72
C TRP A 337 -28.91 -5.67 18.53
N LEU A 338 -29.42 -4.49 18.19
CA LEU A 338 -30.58 -3.87 18.84
C LEU A 338 -31.93 -4.29 18.21
N SER A 339 -31.93 -4.81 16.98
CA SER A 339 -33.18 -5.09 16.23
C SER A 339 -33.76 -6.50 16.44
N GLY A 340 -32.94 -7.53 16.65
CA GLY A 340 -33.40 -8.92 16.86
C GLY A 340 -32.58 -9.98 16.11
N TRP A 341 -32.86 -11.25 16.36
CA TRP A 341 -32.02 -12.37 15.89
C TRP A 341 -31.84 -12.47 14.36
N PRO A 342 -32.84 -12.20 13.48
CA PRO A 342 -32.63 -12.35 12.04
C PRO A 342 -31.64 -11.32 11.50
N ALA A 343 -31.74 -10.07 11.97
CA ALA A 343 -30.80 -9.02 11.63
C ALA A 343 -29.38 -9.34 12.14
N ARG A 344 -29.28 -9.90 13.36
CA ARG A 344 -28.00 -10.33 13.93
C ARG A 344 -27.34 -11.41 13.07
N ALA A 345 -28.09 -12.45 12.71
CA ALA A 345 -27.59 -13.53 11.89
C ALA A 345 -27.17 -13.05 10.49
N GLY A 346 -28.00 -12.22 9.84
CA GLY A 346 -27.69 -11.68 8.51
C GLY A 346 -26.42 -10.82 8.48
N VAL A 347 -26.27 -9.89 9.43
CA VAL A 347 -25.05 -9.06 9.50
C VAL A 347 -23.83 -9.88 9.91
N ALA A 348 -23.98 -10.84 10.83
CA ALA A 348 -22.88 -11.74 11.20
C ALA A 348 -22.40 -12.58 10.01
N ALA A 349 -23.32 -13.12 9.20
CA ALA A 349 -22.99 -13.87 8.00
C ALA A 349 -22.30 -12.99 6.97
N ALA A 350 -22.81 -11.78 6.71
CA ALA A 350 -22.20 -10.82 5.80
C ALA A 350 -20.78 -10.42 6.23
N LEU A 351 -20.58 -10.12 7.52
CA LEU A 351 -19.25 -9.81 8.05
C LEU A 351 -18.30 -11.00 8.02
N GLY A 352 -18.78 -12.20 8.41
CA GLY A 352 -18.00 -13.42 8.36
C GLY A 352 -17.52 -13.73 6.95
N PHE A 353 -18.40 -13.55 5.96
CA PHE A 353 -18.06 -13.66 4.54
C PHE A 353 -17.00 -12.62 4.12
N CYS A 354 -17.21 -11.33 4.40
CA CYS A 354 -16.23 -10.28 4.06
C CYS A 354 -14.86 -10.59 4.69
N VAL A 355 -14.81 -10.84 5.99
CA VAL A 355 -13.57 -11.14 6.73
C VAL A 355 -12.87 -12.37 6.17
N TRP A 356 -13.61 -13.42 5.80
CA TRP A 356 -13.02 -14.60 5.17
C TRP A 356 -12.32 -14.24 3.85
N THR A 357 -12.98 -13.53 2.95
CA THR A 357 -12.37 -13.12 1.66
C THR A 357 -11.19 -12.17 1.85
N TRP A 358 -11.29 -11.24 2.81
CA TRP A 358 -10.23 -10.30 3.15
C TRP A 358 -9.00 -11.01 3.68
N VAL A 359 -9.15 -11.92 4.65
CA VAL A 359 -8.01 -12.65 5.22
C VAL A 359 -7.37 -13.58 4.20
N ALA A 360 -8.16 -14.25 3.35
CA ALA A 360 -7.64 -15.11 2.29
C ALA A 360 -6.76 -14.32 1.30
N THR A 361 -7.24 -13.16 0.85
CA THR A 361 -6.50 -12.28 -0.06
C THR A 361 -5.28 -11.66 0.62
N ALA A 362 -5.43 -11.21 1.87
CA ALA A 362 -4.34 -10.64 2.65
C ALA A 362 -3.17 -11.61 2.81
N ARG A 363 -3.46 -12.87 3.16
CA ARG A 363 -2.44 -13.92 3.28
C ARG A 363 -1.74 -14.19 1.95
N SER A 364 -2.50 -14.34 0.86
CA SER A 364 -1.91 -14.53 -0.46
C SER A 364 -0.92 -13.42 -0.84
N ILE A 365 -1.24 -12.16 -0.56
CA ILE A 365 -0.35 -11.02 -0.84
C ILE A 365 0.90 -11.02 0.06
N VAL A 366 0.72 -11.29 1.36
CA VAL A 366 1.83 -11.30 2.32
C VAL A 366 2.78 -12.48 2.08
N ASP A 367 2.23 -13.67 1.82
CA ASP A 367 3.00 -14.88 1.52
C ASP A 367 3.82 -14.67 0.23
N TYR A 368 3.21 -14.14 -0.82
CA TYR A 368 3.91 -13.78 -2.05
C TYR A 368 5.05 -12.78 -1.82
N GLY A 369 4.79 -11.72 -1.04
CA GLY A 369 5.82 -10.72 -0.69
C GLY A 369 6.97 -11.34 0.10
N TYR A 370 6.66 -12.21 1.06
CA TYR A 370 7.66 -12.92 1.85
C TYR A 370 8.53 -13.83 0.98
N GLU A 371 7.94 -14.74 0.21
CA GLU A 371 8.66 -15.68 -0.64
C GLU A 371 9.54 -14.96 -1.67
N THR A 372 9.00 -13.95 -2.35
CA THR A 372 9.72 -13.14 -3.32
C THR A 372 10.91 -12.43 -2.67
N SER A 373 10.71 -11.82 -1.50
CA SER A 373 11.76 -11.07 -0.80
C SER A 373 12.90 -11.98 -0.29
N ILE A 374 12.59 -13.19 0.18
CA ILE A 374 13.63 -14.14 0.62
C ILE A 374 14.42 -14.63 -0.60
N ARG A 375 13.76 -14.90 -1.72
CA ARG A 375 14.45 -15.25 -2.97
C ARG A 375 15.35 -14.11 -3.44
N ALA A 376 14.89 -12.86 -3.37
CA ALA A 376 15.69 -11.68 -3.67
C ALA A 376 16.92 -11.57 -2.76
N ARG A 377 16.74 -11.79 -1.44
CA ARG A 377 17.84 -11.79 -0.46
C ARG A 377 18.91 -12.82 -0.78
N ASN A 378 18.48 -14.03 -1.11
CA ASN A 378 19.37 -15.12 -1.46
C ASN A 378 20.09 -14.86 -2.78
N LEU A 379 19.43 -14.23 -3.75
CA LEU A 379 20.05 -13.81 -5.00
C LEU A 379 21.14 -12.76 -4.75
N VAL A 380 20.86 -11.70 -3.99
CA VAL A 380 21.86 -10.66 -3.66
C VAL A 380 23.06 -11.27 -2.93
N THR A 381 22.81 -12.12 -1.93
CA THR A 381 23.88 -12.77 -1.17
C THR A 381 24.68 -13.74 -2.05
N GLY A 382 24.00 -14.50 -2.90
CA GLY A 382 24.62 -15.43 -3.85
C GLY A 382 25.48 -14.71 -4.89
N LEU A 383 25.00 -13.60 -5.45
CA LEU A 383 25.74 -12.80 -6.44
C LEU A 383 27.02 -12.22 -5.87
N ARG A 384 27.01 -11.74 -4.61
CA ARG A 384 28.23 -11.30 -3.91
C ARG A 384 29.26 -12.42 -3.84
N TYR A 385 28.85 -13.60 -3.40
CA TYR A 385 29.73 -14.78 -3.34
C TYR A 385 30.26 -15.20 -4.72
N VAL A 386 29.40 -15.18 -5.75
CA VAL A 386 29.82 -15.49 -7.13
C VAL A 386 30.84 -14.49 -7.64
N ARG A 387 30.64 -13.19 -7.39
CA ARG A 387 31.55 -12.13 -7.81
C ARG A 387 32.89 -12.20 -7.07
N GLU A 388 32.91 -12.49 -5.78
CA GLU A 388 34.15 -12.73 -5.02
C GLU A 388 34.99 -13.87 -5.62
N ARG A 389 34.33 -14.93 -6.08
CA ARG A 389 34.99 -16.08 -6.72
C ARG A 389 35.35 -15.83 -8.19
N ASN A 390 34.70 -14.88 -8.85
CA ASN A 390 34.85 -14.58 -10.27
C ASN A 390 34.91 -13.06 -10.53
N PRO A 391 35.98 -12.36 -10.07
CA PRO A 391 36.00 -10.90 -9.99
C PRO A 391 35.78 -10.18 -11.33
N ASN A 392 36.18 -10.80 -12.45
CA ASN A 392 36.15 -10.20 -13.79
C ASN A 392 35.28 -10.97 -14.79
N LYS A 393 34.37 -11.83 -14.31
CA LYS A 393 33.49 -12.59 -15.22
C LYS A 393 32.08 -12.01 -15.23
N THR A 394 31.50 -11.93 -16.41
CA THR A 394 30.08 -11.68 -16.59
C THR A 394 29.27 -12.81 -15.98
N ILE A 395 28.23 -12.49 -15.24
CA ILE A 395 27.34 -13.47 -14.61
C ILE A 395 26.06 -13.56 -15.43
N LEU A 396 25.78 -14.74 -15.95
CA LEU A 396 24.55 -15.04 -16.67
C LEU A 396 23.59 -15.81 -15.77
N LEU A 397 22.36 -15.35 -15.68
CA LEU A 397 21.29 -15.97 -14.91
C LEU A 397 20.30 -16.68 -15.83
N SER A 398 20.05 -17.96 -15.56
CA SER A 398 19.00 -18.76 -16.20
C SER A 398 17.88 -19.09 -15.22
N GLY A 399 16.70 -19.46 -15.71
CA GLY A 399 15.62 -20.00 -14.86
C GLY A 399 14.86 -18.94 -14.04
N VAL A 400 15.00 -17.67 -14.41
CA VAL A 400 14.22 -16.56 -13.83
C VAL A 400 12.81 -16.53 -14.44
N ASP A 401 11.77 -16.73 -13.63
CA ASP A 401 10.39 -16.54 -14.07
C ASP A 401 10.01 -15.04 -14.15
N ALA A 402 8.99 -14.71 -14.96
CA ALA A 402 8.52 -13.34 -15.14
C ALA A 402 8.13 -12.67 -13.82
N SER A 403 7.44 -13.38 -12.92
CA SER A 403 6.97 -12.83 -11.64
C SER A 403 8.14 -12.34 -10.79
N PHE A 404 9.18 -13.16 -10.63
CA PHE A 404 10.37 -12.76 -9.88
C PHE A 404 11.20 -11.69 -10.61
N PHE A 405 11.28 -11.75 -11.94
CA PHE A 405 11.95 -10.71 -12.73
C PHE A 405 11.35 -9.33 -12.44
N TYR A 406 10.04 -9.17 -12.62
CA TYR A 406 9.36 -7.89 -12.41
C TYR A 406 9.29 -7.49 -10.95
N ALA A 407 9.27 -8.44 -10.02
CA ALA A 407 9.28 -8.11 -8.59
C ALA A 407 10.67 -7.75 -8.03
N SER A 408 11.75 -7.96 -8.78
CA SER A 408 13.10 -7.78 -8.25
C SER A 408 14.15 -7.29 -9.25
N ILE A 409 14.46 -8.07 -10.28
CA ILE A 409 15.55 -7.76 -11.22
C ILE A 409 15.24 -6.48 -12.01
N TYR A 410 13.98 -6.30 -12.41
CA TYR A 410 13.53 -5.12 -13.14
C TYR A 410 13.80 -3.80 -12.38
N HIS A 411 13.77 -3.86 -11.04
CA HIS A 411 14.03 -2.73 -10.14
C HIS A 411 15.49 -2.64 -9.69
N ASP A 412 16.42 -3.14 -10.52
CA ASP A 412 17.87 -2.99 -10.35
C ASP A 412 18.43 -3.60 -9.05
N LEU A 413 17.86 -4.73 -8.61
CA LEU A 413 18.32 -5.50 -7.44
C LEU A 413 19.84 -5.72 -7.39
N PHE A 414 20.49 -5.88 -8.55
CA PHE A 414 21.93 -6.15 -8.63
C PHE A 414 22.80 -5.03 -8.07
N GLN A 415 22.31 -3.78 -8.08
CA GLN A 415 23.04 -2.64 -7.52
C GLN A 415 23.27 -2.81 -6.01
N LEU A 416 22.33 -3.42 -5.28
CA LEU A 416 22.52 -3.73 -3.85
C LEU A 416 23.61 -4.78 -3.63
N ALA A 417 23.82 -5.68 -4.59
CA ALA A 417 24.91 -6.64 -4.54
C ALA A 417 26.27 -5.99 -4.82
N GLY A 418 26.30 -4.77 -5.38
CA GLY A 418 27.51 -4.14 -5.89
C GLY A 418 28.04 -4.82 -7.15
N VAL A 419 27.15 -5.48 -7.91
CA VAL A 419 27.51 -6.25 -9.11
C VAL A 419 26.76 -5.68 -10.30
N TYR A 420 27.50 -5.29 -11.35
CA TYR A 420 26.93 -4.58 -12.51
C TYR A 420 26.87 -5.44 -13.78
N ASP A 421 27.78 -6.40 -13.96
CA ASP A 421 27.81 -7.28 -15.15
C ASP A 421 26.98 -8.56 -14.91
N VAL A 422 25.67 -8.39 -14.65
CA VAL A 422 24.72 -9.48 -14.45
C VAL A 422 23.62 -9.38 -15.49
N TYR A 423 23.44 -10.44 -16.27
CA TYR A 423 22.44 -10.49 -17.34
C TYR A 423 21.66 -11.80 -17.30
N LEU A 424 20.46 -11.79 -17.87
CA LEU A 424 19.72 -13.00 -18.21
C LEU A 424 20.35 -13.69 -19.41
N THR A 425 20.24 -15.01 -19.47
CA THR A 425 20.67 -15.77 -20.65
C THR A 425 19.82 -15.43 -21.87
N PRO A 426 20.40 -15.36 -23.09
CA PRO A 426 19.64 -15.00 -24.29
C PRO A 426 18.57 -16.02 -24.71
N ASP A 427 18.65 -17.27 -24.25
CA ASP A 427 17.60 -18.28 -24.47
C ASP A 427 16.48 -18.26 -23.42
N GLN A 428 16.40 -17.19 -22.62
CA GLN A 428 15.38 -17.02 -21.60
C GLN A 428 14.03 -16.67 -22.24
N THR A 429 13.12 -17.63 -22.28
CA THR A 429 11.76 -17.45 -22.85
C THR A 429 10.69 -17.19 -21.80
N THR A 430 11.02 -17.30 -20.51
CA THR A 430 10.06 -17.16 -19.40
C THR A 430 9.77 -15.71 -19.01
N VAL A 431 10.53 -14.75 -19.55
CA VAL A 431 10.37 -13.32 -19.27
C VAL A 431 9.92 -12.65 -20.57
N GLU A 432 8.65 -12.27 -20.62
CA GLU A 432 8.06 -11.54 -21.75
C GLU A 432 7.94 -10.06 -21.41
N GLN A 433 8.01 -9.21 -22.43
CA GLN A 433 7.78 -7.78 -22.29
C GLN A 433 6.33 -7.51 -21.85
N TRP A 434 6.16 -6.88 -20.70
CA TRP A 434 4.84 -6.44 -20.24
C TRP A 434 4.49 -5.06 -20.82
N PRO A 435 3.23 -4.84 -21.25
CA PRO A 435 2.77 -3.54 -21.72
C PRO A 435 2.99 -2.44 -20.66
N GLY A 436 3.49 -1.28 -21.09
CA GLY A 436 3.71 -0.12 -20.20
C GLY A 436 5.00 -0.15 -19.38
N TYR A 437 5.81 -1.20 -19.49
CA TYR A 437 7.15 -1.28 -18.90
C TYR A 437 8.23 -0.92 -19.92
N GLN A 438 9.37 -0.42 -19.45
CA GLN A 438 10.57 -0.21 -20.27
C GLN A 438 11.05 -1.51 -20.93
N PRO A 439 11.74 -1.44 -22.09
CA PRO A 439 12.28 -2.61 -22.79
C PRO A 439 13.16 -3.49 -21.89
N ILE A 440 12.89 -4.80 -21.90
CA ILE A 440 13.65 -5.78 -21.12
C ILE A 440 15.02 -6.13 -21.72
N ASP A 441 15.30 -5.70 -22.95
CA ASP A 441 16.54 -6.01 -23.68
C ASP A 441 17.80 -5.62 -22.90
N ARG A 442 17.72 -4.54 -22.09
CA ARG A 442 18.82 -4.11 -21.23
C ARG A 442 19.26 -5.15 -20.19
N PHE A 443 18.39 -6.11 -19.86
CA PHE A 443 18.66 -7.17 -18.89
C PHE A 443 19.12 -8.47 -19.53
N ILE A 444 19.11 -8.58 -20.87
CA ILE A 444 19.45 -9.80 -21.59
C ILE A 444 20.76 -9.56 -22.33
N LEU A 445 21.76 -10.42 -22.12
CA LEU A 445 22.99 -10.32 -22.89
C LEU A 445 22.74 -10.80 -24.33
N PRO A 446 23.12 -10.04 -25.38
CA PRO A 446 22.94 -10.48 -26.75
C PRO A 446 23.56 -11.86 -27.02
N ALA A 447 22.89 -12.68 -27.83
CA ALA A 447 23.28 -14.08 -28.08
C ALA A 447 24.72 -14.22 -28.62
N ALA A 448 25.16 -13.29 -29.47
CA ALA A 448 26.52 -13.27 -30.02
C ALA A 448 27.56 -13.00 -28.93
N ASP A 449 27.31 -12.02 -28.05
CA ASP A 449 28.20 -11.64 -26.96
C ASP A 449 28.27 -12.74 -25.90
N ALA A 450 27.12 -13.31 -25.52
CA ALA A 450 27.07 -14.45 -24.60
C ALA A 450 27.89 -15.65 -25.13
N LEU A 451 27.79 -15.96 -26.43
CA LEU A 451 28.60 -17.02 -27.03
C LEU A 451 30.10 -16.70 -27.02
N LEU A 452 30.46 -15.44 -27.28
CA LEU A 452 31.85 -15.00 -27.28
C LEU A 452 32.47 -15.11 -25.88
N GLU A 453 31.77 -14.60 -24.87
CA GLU A 453 32.25 -14.62 -23.48
C GLU A 453 32.33 -16.04 -22.92
N LEU A 454 31.36 -16.91 -23.24
CA LEU A 454 31.41 -18.32 -22.83
C LEU A 454 32.60 -19.07 -23.46
N ARG A 455 32.97 -18.76 -24.71
CA ARG A 455 34.15 -19.33 -25.39
C ARG A 455 35.46 -18.83 -24.79
N ARG A 456 35.51 -17.54 -24.41
CA ARG A 456 36.69 -16.91 -23.80
C ARG A 456 36.84 -17.20 -22.31
N ASP A 457 35.91 -17.95 -21.73
CA ASP A 457 35.82 -18.23 -20.30
C ASP A 457 35.67 -16.97 -19.42
N THR A 458 35.16 -15.89 -20.00
CA THR A 458 34.88 -14.61 -19.34
C THR A 458 33.44 -14.50 -18.83
N ALA A 459 32.62 -15.54 -19.02
CA ALA A 459 31.27 -15.63 -18.45
C ALA A 459 31.06 -16.91 -17.63
N VAL A 460 30.25 -16.80 -16.57
CA VAL A 460 29.76 -17.90 -15.73
C VAL A 460 28.25 -17.93 -15.76
N VAL A 461 27.64 -19.12 -15.74
CA VAL A 461 26.19 -19.29 -15.81
C VAL A 461 25.68 -19.90 -14.51
N TYR A 462 24.70 -19.25 -13.90
CA TYR A 462 24.03 -19.72 -12.70
C TYR A 462 22.53 -19.84 -12.92
N ASP A 463 21.96 -20.91 -12.37
CA ASP A 463 20.52 -21.09 -12.31
C ASP A 463 19.95 -20.42 -11.07
N ALA A 464 18.97 -19.55 -11.30
CA ALA A 464 18.27 -18.75 -10.30
C ALA A 464 16.81 -19.19 -10.09
N SER A 465 16.43 -20.36 -10.60
CA SER A 465 15.09 -20.93 -10.40
C SER A 465 14.79 -21.29 -8.94
N GLY A 466 15.82 -21.74 -8.20
CA GLY A 466 15.70 -22.14 -6.80
C GLY A 466 16.07 -21.05 -5.78
N MET A 467 16.02 -21.42 -4.50
CA MET A 467 16.39 -20.54 -3.38
C MET A 467 17.90 -20.25 -3.27
N ARG A 468 18.74 -20.94 -4.05
CA ARG A 468 20.19 -20.75 -4.08
C ARG A 468 20.66 -20.81 -5.53
N LEU A 469 21.65 -19.98 -5.85
CA LEU A 469 22.31 -20.01 -7.14
C LEU A 469 23.06 -21.33 -7.32
N GLN A 470 22.82 -22.00 -8.44
CA GLN A 470 23.52 -23.23 -8.81
C GLN A 470 24.38 -22.99 -10.04
N GLU A 471 25.67 -23.29 -9.96
CA GLU A 471 26.56 -23.14 -11.11
C GLU A 471 26.21 -24.17 -12.20
N GLN A 472 25.89 -23.67 -13.40
CA GLN A 472 25.55 -24.49 -14.56
C GLN A 472 26.45 -24.22 -15.77
N THR A 473 27.51 -23.41 -15.61
CA THR A 473 28.43 -22.99 -16.68
C THR A 473 28.82 -24.13 -17.63
N ARG A 474 29.29 -25.27 -17.11
CA ARG A 474 29.72 -26.41 -17.93
C ARG A 474 28.58 -27.03 -18.74
N LYS A 475 27.41 -27.22 -18.12
CA LYS A 475 26.22 -27.78 -18.80
C LYS A 475 25.70 -26.83 -19.86
N TYR A 476 25.69 -25.52 -19.57
CA TYR A 476 25.23 -24.49 -20.48
C TYR A 476 26.16 -24.35 -21.69
N LYS A 477 27.49 -24.31 -21.50
CA LYS A 477 28.48 -24.26 -22.59
C LYS A 477 28.31 -25.39 -23.63
N LEU A 478 27.89 -26.58 -23.20
CA LEU A 478 27.65 -27.71 -24.11
C LEU A 478 26.40 -27.52 -24.98
N ARG A 479 25.38 -26.79 -24.50
CA ARG A 479 24.08 -26.61 -25.19
C ARG A 479 23.98 -25.28 -25.93
N ALA A 480 24.68 -24.26 -25.45
CA ALA A 480 24.60 -22.88 -25.95
C ALA A 480 24.90 -22.73 -27.46
N PRO A 481 25.89 -23.40 -28.07
CA PRO A 481 26.17 -23.22 -29.49
C PRO A 481 25.03 -23.62 -30.42
N ALA A 482 24.22 -24.62 -30.04
CA ALA A 482 23.06 -25.05 -30.82
C ALA A 482 21.87 -24.09 -30.65
N ARG A 483 21.63 -23.63 -29.41
CA ARG A 483 20.49 -22.75 -29.08
C ARG A 483 20.70 -21.30 -29.49
N LEU A 484 21.88 -20.74 -29.20
CA LEU A 484 22.14 -19.31 -29.38
C LEU A 484 22.52 -18.94 -30.82
N LYS A 485 23.03 -19.88 -31.63
CA LYS A 485 23.26 -19.62 -33.07
C LYS A 485 21.98 -19.35 -33.84
N ALA A 486 20.85 -19.90 -33.39
CA ALA A 486 19.54 -19.64 -34.00
C ALA A 486 19.01 -18.24 -33.65
N LEU A 487 19.36 -17.72 -32.47
CA LEU A 487 18.96 -16.39 -31.98
C LEU A 487 19.92 -15.26 -32.40
N ALA A 488 21.11 -15.60 -32.88
CA ALA A 488 22.13 -14.65 -33.34
C ALA A 488 22.08 -14.38 -34.86
N ARG A 489 21.14 -14.99 -35.58
CA ARG A 489 20.82 -14.72 -36.99
C ARG A 489 19.59 -13.85 -37.05
#